data_AF-A0A7W7K6W8-F1
#
_entry.id   AF-A0A7W7K6W8-F1
#
_cell.length_a   1.000
_cell.length_b   1.000
_cell.length_c   1.000
_cell.angle_alpha   90.00
_cell.angle_beta   90.00
_cell.angle_gamma   90.00
#
_symmetry.space_group_name_H-M   'P 1'
#
loop_
_entity.id
_entity.type
_entity.pdbx_description
1 polymer ?
#
loop_
_entity_poly.entity_id
_entity_poly.type
_entity_poly.pdbx_seq_one_letter_code
_entity_poly.pdbx_strand_id
1 'polypeptide(L)'
;MAFMSNPNSGGEGNFKVYVKYNAKAGRWYTKKDEKDAPEFEVTNMTAIFDMENIRTGWFLFAAGVAPAKTYDPSLSQAAAKPGDGFKRGFELDVFSEKNLLGVREFSSTAGVVIEAMNALHDHWEAEKGANPGKLPVVKCAGVAPIVGSHGTNYQPQLEIVGWADRPADLNGSAPAATPAAAPAPAPAAKAEHAPPPAARAPEPATADDVEF
;
A
#
# COMPACT_ATOMS: atom_id res chain seq x y z
N MET A 1 42.80 3.93 4.70
CA MET A 1 41.55 3.61 3.96
C MET A 1 40.59 3.00 4.97
N ALA A 2 39.57 3.73 5.40
CA ALA A 2 38.53 3.21 6.28
C ALA A 2 37.31 2.85 5.40
N PHE A 3 37.02 1.56 5.32
CA PHE A 3 35.89 0.98 4.59
C PHE A 3 34.99 0.36 5.65
N MET A 4 34.01 1.11 6.14
CA MET A 4 32.90 0.59 6.93
C MET A 4 31.83 1.67 6.99
N SER A 5 30.85 1.54 6.09
CA SER A 5 29.61 2.31 6.11
C SER A 5 28.92 2.10 7.45
N ASN A 6 28.51 3.18 8.11
CA ASN A 6 27.51 3.08 9.16
C ASN A 6 26.23 2.51 8.51
N PRO A 7 25.74 1.34 8.94
CA PRO A 7 24.33 1.06 8.71
C PRO A 7 23.59 2.09 9.55
N ASN A 8 22.92 3.04 8.89
CA ASN A 8 21.87 3.81 9.54
C ASN A 8 20.70 2.85 9.78
N SER A 9 20.87 1.94 10.75
CA SER A 9 19.79 1.15 11.30
C SER A 9 18.86 2.13 12.00
N GLY A 10 17.82 2.53 11.28
CA GLY A 10 16.71 3.30 11.80
C GLY A 10 16.10 2.56 12.99
N GLY A 11 16.39 3.05 14.18
CA GLY A 11 15.87 2.54 15.43
C GLY A 11 16.05 3.58 16.52
N GLU A 12 15.05 4.44 16.69
CA GLU A 12 14.46 4.87 17.98
C GLU A 12 13.75 6.22 17.83
N GLY A 13 12.43 6.18 17.98
CA GLY A 13 11.52 7.30 17.79
C GLY A 13 10.79 7.16 16.45
N ASN A 14 9.54 6.70 16.50
CA ASN A 14 8.63 6.72 15.35
C ASN A 14 8.20 8.18 15.07
N PHE A 15 9.15 9.06 14.75
CA PHE A 15 8.85 10.41 14.30
C PHE A 15 8.45 10.33 12.84
N LYS A 16 7.29 10.91 12.52
CA LYS A 16 6.71 10.80 11.19
C LYS A 16 7.58 11.57 10.19
N VAL A 17 8.08 10.85 9.19
CA VAL A 17 8.83 11.42 8.08
C VAL A 17 7.89 11.55 6.89
N TYR A 18 7.69 12.77 6.41
CA TYR A 18 6.66 13.07 5.43
C TYR A 18 7.11 14.17 4.47
N VAL A 19 6.48 14.17 3.32
CA VAL A 19 6.46 15.32 2.42
C VAL A 19 5.04 15.89 2.41
N LYS A 20 4.94 17.21 2.53
CA LYS A 20 3.67 17.93 2.59
C LYS A 20 3.55 18.87 1.40
N TYR A 21 2.41 18.85 0.75
CA TYR A 21 2.03 19.91 -0.19
C TYR A 21 1.07 20.90 0.48
N ASN A 22 1.48 22.16 0.58
CA ASN A 22 0.61 23.24 1.03
C ASN A 22 -0.20 23.78 -0.15
N ALA A 23 -1.44 23.30 -0.31
CA ALA A 23 -2.32 23.71 -1.38
C ALA A 23 -2.68 25.21 -1.36
N LYS A 24 -2.56 25.91 -0.22
CA LYS A 24 -2.77 27.37 -0.18
C LYS A 24 -1.58 28.15 -0.70
N ALA A 25 -0.38 27.62 -0.55
CA ALA A 25 0.86 28.26 -0.99
C ALA A 25 1.40 27.72 -2.33
N GLY A 26 0.88 26.58 -2.80
CA GLY A 26 1.39 25.89 -3.99
C GLY A 26 2.79 25.31 -3.81
N ARG A 27 3.17 24.95 -2.58
CA ARG A 27 4.57 24.62 -2.23
C ARG A 27 4.71 23.30 -1.51
N TRP A 28 5.80 22.61 -1.81
CA TRP A 28 6.19 21.36 -1.19
C TRP A 28 7.14 21.61 -0.02
N TYR A 29 6.98 20.86 1.05
CA TYR A 29 7.82 20.94 2.24
C TYR A 29 8.18 19.54 2.73
N THR A 30 9.40 19.38 3.20
CA THR A 30 9.87 18.18 3.91
C THR A 30 10.74 18.61 5.08
N LYS A 31 11.18 17.67 5.89
CA LYS A 31 12.08 17.91 7.02
C LYS A 31 13.16 16.83 7.08
N LYS A 32 14.22 17.13 7.83
CA LYS A 32 15.25 16.14 8.17
C LYS A 32 14.70 15.07 9.09
N ASP A 33 15.42 13.96 9.16
CA ASP A 33 15.04 12.79 9.96
C ASP A 33 15.47 12.99 11.43
N GLU A 34 15.02 14.11 12.01
CA GLU A 34 15.33 14.51 13.37
C GLU A 34 14.03 14.98 14.03
N LYS A 35 13.92 14.71 15.33
CA LYS A 35 12.81 15.20 16.15
C LYS A 35 12.82 16.73 16.16
N ASP A 36 11.66 17.34 15.89
CA ASP A 36 11.47 18.79 15.86
C ASP A 36 12.30 19.56 14.80
N ALA A 37 12.80 18.87 13.77
CA ALA A 37 13.47 19.52 12.64
C ALA A 37 12.55 20.52 11.93
N PRO A 38 13.05 21.72 11.58
CA PRO A 38 12.27 22.68 10.81
C PRO A 38 12.00 22.13 9.39
N GLU A 39 10.81 22.43 8.88
CA GLU A 39 10.47 22.15 7.49
C GLU A 39 11.26 23.07 6.56
N PHE A 40 11.70 22.55 5.42
CA PHE A 40 12.28 23.31 4.32
C PHE A 40 11.50 23.06 3.03
N GLU A 41 11.53 24.05 2.14
CA GLU A 41 10.82 24.00 0.86
C GLU A 41 11.53 23.07 -0.13
N VAL A 42 10.76 22.24 -0.83
CA VAL A 42 11.23 21.39 -1.94
C VAL A 42 10.85 22.06 -3.26
N THR A 43 11.78 22.80 -3.86
CA THR A 43 11.52 23.63 -5.04
C THR A 43 11.45 22.86 -6.35
N ASN A 44 12.18 21.74 -6.46
CA ASN A 44 12.24 20.90 -7.66
C ASN A 44 11.70 19.50 -7.35
N MET A 45 10.42 19.42 -6.98
CA MET A 45 9.82 18.17 -6.53
C MET A 45 9.82 17.12 -7.66
N THR A 46 10.76 16.18 -7.58
CA THR A 46 10.81 14.95 -8.38
C THR A 46 11.10 13.77 -7.47
N ALA A 47 10.27 12.74 -7.53
CA ALA A 47 10.42 11.52 -6.73
C ALA A 47 9.82 10.31 -7.46
N ILE A 48 10.24 9.12 -7.03
CA ILE A 48 9.59 7.86 -7.39
C ILE A 48 8.33 7.72 -6.53
N PHE A 49 7.18 7.46 -7.15
CA PHE A 49 5.90 7.32 -6.45
C PHE A 49 5.52 5.84 -6.36
N ASP A 50 5.25 5.35 -5.14
CA ASP A 50 4.78 3.98 -4.93
C ASP A 50 3.27 3.85 -5.20
N MET A 51 2.90 4.04 -6.47
CA MET A 51 1.50 4.01 -6.90
C MET A 51 0.81 2.66 -6.66
N GLU A 52 1.56 1.56 -6.64
CA GLU A 52 1.04 0.22 -6.35
C GLU A 52 0.52 0.09 -4.91
N ASN A 53 1.12 0.83 -3.97
CA ASN A 53 0.75 0.79 -2.55
C ASN A 53 -0.05 2.04 -2.11
N ILE A 54 -0.65 2.76 -3.06
CA ILE A 54 -1.53 3.88 -2.72
C ILE A 54 -2.73 3.38 -1.91
N ARG A 55 -3.03 4.09 -0.82
CA ARG A 55 -4.18 3.83 0.05
C ARG A 55 -5.09 5.04 0.06
N THR A 56 -6.39 4.79 0.01
CA THR A 56 -7.41 5.81 0.25
C THR A 56 -8.06 5.60 1.62
N GLY A 57 -8.72 6.63 2.12
CA GLY A 57 -9.32 6.55 3.44
C GLY A 57 -9.87 7.87 3.97
N TRP A 58 -10.17 7.84 5.26
CA TRP A 58 -10.56 8.98 6.08
C TRP A 58 -9.37 9.46 6.90
N PHE A 59 -9.06 10.75 6.77
CA PHE A 59 -7.93 11.38 7.44
C PHE A 59 -8.41 12.59 8.24
N LEU A 60 -7.89 12.73 9.46
CA LEU A 60 -8.07 13.91 10.29
C LEU A 60 -6.70 14.49 10.61
N PHE A 61 -6.43 15.68 10.06
CA PHE A 61 -5.22 16.45 10.31
C PHE A 61 -5.51 17.53 11.35
N ALA A 62 -4.99 17.34 12.57
CA ALA A 62 -5.04 18.33 13.64
C ALA A 62 -3.64 18.89 13.91
N ALA A 63 -3.56 20.18 14.24
CA ALA A 63 -2.29 20.85 14.46
C ALA A 63 -1.56 20.27 15.68
N GLY A 64 -0.25 20.03 15.54
CA GLY A 64 0.60 19.55 16.64
C GLY A 64 0.41 18.09 17.03
N VAL A 65 -0.44 17.32 16.35
CA VAL A 65 -0.66 15.90 16.63
C VAL A 65 -0.48 15.06 15.35
N ALA A 66 -0.14 13.78 15.54
CA ALA A 66 -0.08 12.85 14.42
C ALA A 66 -1.47 12.73 13.76
N PRO A 67 -1.55 12.67 12.42
CA PRO A 67 -2.82 12.50 11.73
C PRO A 67 -3.50 11.19 12.12
N ALA A 68 -4.80 11.24 12.42
CA ALA A 68 -5.62 10.03 12.56
C ALA A 68 -6.06 9.55 11.18
N LYS A 69 -5.95 8.24 10.95
CA LYS A 69 -6.16 7.63 9.63
C LYS A 69 -7.01 6.38 9.76
N THR A 70 -8.00 6.25 8.89
CA THR A 70 -8.79 5.03 8.72
C THR A 70 -8.81 4.71 7.24
N TYR A 71 -8.11 3.63 6.87
CA TYR A 71 -7.99 3.23 5.48
C TYR A 71 -9.22 2.49 4.99
N ASP A 72 -9.45 2.59 3.69
CA ASP A 72 -10.42 1.79 2.99
C ASP A 72 -9.98 0.33 2.88
N PRO A 73 -10.91 -0.64 2.89
CA PRO A 73 -10.61 -2.02 2.55
C PRO A 73 -9.96 -2.19 1.16
N SER A 74 -10.36 -1.36 0.20
CA SER A 74 -9.79 -1.30 -1.14
C SER A 74 -10.07 0.06 -1.78
N LEU A 75 -9.37 0.38 -2.87
CA LEU A 75 -9.64 1.61 -3.65
C LEU A 75 -11.09 1.68 -4.18
N SER A 76 -11.75 0.54 -4.34
CA SER A 76 -13.14 0.44 -4.82
C SER A 76 -14.19 0.40 -3.70
N GLN A 77 -13.78 0.28 -2.43
CA GLN A 77 -14.69 0.14 -1.30
C GLN A 77 -14.33 1.13 -0.20
N ALA A 78 -15.12 2.18 -0.03
CA ALA A 78 -14.92 3.15 1.05
C ALA A 78 -15.23 2.55 2.44
N ALA A 79 -14.36 2.80 3.42
CA ALA A 79 -14.64 2.54 4.82
C ALA A 79 -15.74 3.46 5.36
N ALA A 80 -16.40 3.03 6.44
CA ALA A 80 -17.33 3.89 7.18
C ALA A 80 -16.60 5.12 7.74
N LYS A 81 -17.26 6.28 7.69
CA LYS A 81 -16.69 7.52 8.22
C LYS A 81 -16.48 7.40 9.74
N PRO A 82 -15.26 7.58 10.27
CA PRO A 82 -14.98 7.34 11.70
C PRO A 82 -15.62 8.35 12.65
N GLY A 83 -15.88 9.57 12.18
CA GLY A 83 -16.44 10.64 12.98
C GLY A 83 -16.37 12.00 12.29
N ASP A 84 -16.71 13.06 13.02
CA ASP A 84 -16.67 14.42 12.50
C ASP A 84 -15.26 14.94 12.28
N GLY A 85 -15.11 15.86 11.33
CA GLY A 85 -13.82 16.43 10.94
C GLY A 85 -12.98 15.55 10.00
N PHE A 86 -13.23 14.24 9.94
CA PHE A 86 -12.57 13.35 8.98
C PHE A 86 -12.93 13.71 7.54
N LYS A 87 -11.91 13.79 6.68
CA LYS A 87 -12.04 14.06 5.25
C LYS A 87 -11.49 12.90 4.43
N ARG A 88 -12.04 12.73 3.22
CA ARG A 88 -11.49 11.79 2.24
C ARG A 88 -10.11 12.24 1.78
N GLY A 89 -9.21 11.29 1.61
CA GLY A 89 -7.85 11.54 1.17
C GLY A 89 -7.15 10.29 0.70
N PHE A 90 -5.88 10.45 0.40
CA PHE A 90 -4.98 9.37 0.02
C PHE A 90 -3.68 9.42 0.83
N GLU A 91 -2.94 8.33 0.74
CA GLU A 91 -1.59 8.19 1.22
C GLU A 91 -0.81 7.23 0.33
N LEU A 92 0.45 7.56 0.08
CA LEU A 92 1.44 6.67 -0.50
C LEU A 92 2.84 7.06 -0.02
N ASP A 93 3.80 6.17 -0.22
CA ASP A 93 5.20 6.50 -0.05
C ASP A 93 5.82 7.02 -1.35
N VAL A 94 6.70 7.98 -1.20
CA VAL A 94 7.49 8.55 -2.29
C VAL A 94 8.97 8.54 -1.91
N PHE A 95 9.85 8.36 -2.89
CA PHE A 95 11.28 8.28 -2.66
C PHE A 95 12.07 9.28 -3.52
N SER A 96 12.97 10.02 -2.89
CA SER A 96 13.99 10.81 -3.58
C SER A 96 15.14 11.11 -2.63
N GLU A 97 16.34 10.57 -2.88
CA GLU A 97 17.52 10.93 -2.10
C GLU A 97 17.81 12.44 -2.20
N LYS A 98 17.74 12.99 -3.42
CA LYS A 98 18.11 14.37 -3.71
C LYS A 98 17.12 15.39 -3.13
N ASN A 99 15.82 15.17 -3.33
CA ASN A 99 14.81 16.19 -3.03
C ASN A 99 14.13 15.95 -1.68
N LEU A 100 14.07 14.69 -1.24
CA LEU A 100 13.31 14.29 -0.07
C LEU A 100 14.17 13.70 1.05
N LEU A 101 15.47 13.48 0.83
CA LEU A 101 16.37 12.81 1.77
C LEU A 101 15.99 11.34 2.05
N GLY A 102 15.38 10.68 1.06
CA GLY A 102 14.97 9.27 1.13
C GLY A 102 13.46 9.07 0.97
N VAL A 103 12.93 8.06 1.66
CA VAL A 103 11.48 7.76 1.67
C VAL A 103 10.74 8.79 2.50
N ARG A 104 9.58 9.23 2.01
CA ARG A 104 8.64 10.10 2.71
C ARG A 104 7.21 9.64 2.47
N GLU A 105 6.40 9.68 3.52
CA GLU A 105 4.96 9.54 3.38
C GLU A 105 4.39 10.80 2.72
N PHE A 106 3.63 10.65 1.65
CA PHE A 106 2.83 11.72 1.06
C PHE A 106 1.34 11.43 1.27
N SER A 107 0.64 12.33 1.97
CA SER A 107 -0.81 12.23 2.17
C SER A 107 -1.49 13.59 2.05
N SER A 108 -2.75 13.59 1.62
CA SER A 108 -3.54 14.82 1.47
C SER A 108 -5.04 14.57 1.49
N THR A 109 -5.78 15.54 2.02
CA THR A 109 -7.25 15.65 1.93
C THR A 109 -7.68 16.88 1.13
N ALA A 110 -6.75 17.62 0.51
CA ALA A 110 -7.08 18.82 -0.26
C ALA A 110 -7.60 18.42 -1.63
N GLY A 111 -8.81 18.89 -2.00
CA GLY A 111 -9.47 18.52 -3.25
C GLY A 111 -8.59 18.68 -4.48
N VAL A 112 -7.92 19.83 -4.64
CA VAL A 112 -7.00 20.07 -5.77
C VAL A 112 -5.83 19.09 -5.85
N VAL A 113 -5.37 18.56 -4.71
CA VAL A 113 -4.29 17.56 -4.68
C VAL A 113 -4.84 16.17 -5.00
N ILE A 114 -6.05 15.87 -4.53
CA ILE A 114 -6.76 14.62 -4.87
C ILE A 114 -7.03 14.58 -6.37
N GLU A 115 -7.51 15.66 -6.99
CA GLU A 115 -7.72 15.71 -8.44
C GLU A 115 -6.42 15.51 -9.23
N ALA A 116 -5.33 16.15 -8.81
CA ALA A 116 -4.02 15.91 -9.41
C ALA A 116 -3.56 14.45 -9.25
N MET A 117 -3.89 13.81 -8.12
CA MET A 117 -3.55 12.42 -7.87
C MET A 117 -4.40 11.44 -8.67
N ASN A 118 -5.69 11.72 -8.84
CA ASN A 118 -6.58 10.93 -9.71
C ASN A 118 -6.05 10.95 -11.15
N ALA A 119 -5.74 12.15 -11.67
CA ALA A 119 -5.18 12.28 -13.02
C ALA A 119 -3.86 11.50 -13.16
N LEU A 120 -2.94 11.61 -12.19
CA LEU A 120 -1.69 10.86 -12.21
C LEU A 120 -1.92 9.34 -12.13
N HIS A 121 -2.88 8.89 -11.33
CA HIS A 121 -3.24 7.48 -11.21
C HIS A 121 -3.78 6.94 -12.53
N ASP A 122 -4.64 7.69 -13.22
CA ASP A 122 -5.14 7.30 -14.55
C ASP A 122 -4.00 7.17 -15.58
N HIS A 123 -3.06 8.12 -15.58
CA HIS A 123 -1.86 8.05 -16.41
C HIS A 123 -0.98 6.83 -16.07
N TRP A 124 -0.77 6.55 -14.79
CA TRP A 124 -0.01 5.39 -14.34
C TRP A 124 -0.69 4.08 -14.75
N GLU A 125 -2.00 3.95 -14.58
CA GLU A 125 -2.77 2.76 -14.96
C GLU A 125 -2.64 2.46 -16.47
N ALA A 126 -2.64 3.50 -17.29
CA ALA A 126 -2.48 3.38 -18.74
C ALA A 126 -1.08 2.92 -19.17
N GLU A 127 -0.03 3.28 -18.43
CA GLU A 127 1.36 3.04 -18.81
C GLU A 127 2.04 1.88 -18.06
N LYS A 128 1.53 1.48 -16.88
CA LYS A 128 2.18 0.47 -16.02
C LYS A 128 2.36 -0.88 -16.70
N GLY A 129 1.46 -1.24 -17.62
CA GLY A 129 1.54 -2.49 -18.39
C GLY A 129 2.77 -2.56 -19.30
N ALA A 130 3.26 -1.41 -19.79
CA ALA A 130 4.48 -1.32 -20.59
C ALA A 130 5.76 -1.22 -19.74
N ASN A 131 5.63 -1.03 -18.42
CA ASN A 131 6.73 -0.80 -17.49
C ASN A 131 6.68 -1.79 -16.29
N PRO A 132 6.66 -3.11 -16.55
CA PRO A 132 6.48 -4.10 -15.49
C PRO A 132 7.59 -4.03 -14.44
N GLY A 133 7.21 -4.04 -13.16
CA GLY A 133 8.14 -4.02 -12.02
C GLY A 133 8.81 -2.67 -11.74
N LYS A 134 8.45 -1.63 -12.49
CA LYS A 134 8.98 -0.27 -12.33
C LYS A 134 7.94 0.66 -11.72
N LEU A 135 8.43 1.63 -10.98
CA LEU A 135 7.63 2.71 -10.39
C LEU A 135 7.79 4.00 -11.21
N PRO A 136 6.73 4.82 -11.33
CA PRO A 136 6.81 6.08 -12.05
C PRO A 136 7.70 7.08 -11.30
N VAL A 137 8.62 7.71 -12.05
CA VAL A 137 9.33 8.90 -11.63
C VAL A 137 8.43 10.10 -11.96
N VAL A 138 7.97 10.80 -10.93
CA VAL A 138 6.99 11.87 -11.05
C VAL A 138 7.63 13.20 -10.74
N LYS A 139 7.39 14.19 -11.58
CA LYS A 139 7.82 15.58 -11.40
C LYS A 139 6.60 16.47 -11.18
N CYS A 140 6.68 17.41 -10.24
CA CYS A 140 5.77 18.54 -10.18
C CYS A 140 6.24 19.59 -11.20
N ALA A 141 5.65 19.62 -12.40
CA ALA A 141 6.06 20.49 -13.49
C ALA A 141 5.62 21.95 -13.31
N GLY A 142 4.60 22.18 -12.51
CA GLY A 142 4.06 23.49 -12.21
C GLY A 142 2.92 23.43 -11.20
N VAL A 143 2.27 24.58 -10.99
CA VAL A 143 1.06 24.68 -10.16
C VAL A 143 0.01 25.53 -10.87
N ALA A 144 -1.24 25.08 -10.84
CA ALA A 144 -2.37 25.78 -11.45
C ALA A 144 -3.27 26.39 -10.37
N PRO A 145 -3.60 27.69 -10.42
CA PRO A 145 -4.51 28.30 -9.45
C PRO A 145 -5.96 27.86 -9.72
N ILE A 146 -6.61 27.32 -8.70
CA ILE A 146 -8.02 26.91 -8.69
C ILE A 146 -8.75 27.80 -7.68
N VAL A 147 -9.62 28.67 -8.19
CA VAL A 147 -10.43 29.58 -7.36
C VAL A 147 -11.65 28.84 -6.85
N GLY A 148 -11.76 28.69 -5.53
CA GLY A 148 -12.93 28.13 -4.87
C GLY A 148 -13.63 29.15 -3.97
N SER A 149 -14.72 28.73 -3.34
CA SER A 149 -15.53 29.57 -2.44
C SER A 149 -14.78 30.10 -1.20
N HIS A 150 -13.66 29.48 -0.84
CA HIS A 150 -12.83 29.84 0.32
C HIS A 150 -11.43 30.33 -0.10
N GLY A 151 -11.37 30.99 -1.25
CA GLY A 151 -10.15 31.51 -1.86
C GLY A 151 -9.46 30.53 -2.80
N THR A 152 -8.31 30.95 -3.29
CA THR A 152 -7.51 30.17 -4.24
C THR A 152 -6.77 29.03 -3.54
N ASN A 153 -6.79 27.86 -4.15
CA ASN A 153 -5.85 26.78 -3.87
C ASN A 153 -5.04 26.51 -5.15
N TYR A 154 -3.85 25.98 -5.01
CA TYR A 154 -2.97 25.67 -6.12
C TYR A 154 -2.95 24.15 -6.31
N GLN A 155 -3.29 23.70 -7.50
CA GLN A 155 -3.26 22.31 -7.91
C GLN A 155 -1.84 21.98 -8.42
N PRO A 156 -1.16 20.95 -7.89
CA PRO A 156 0.12 20.53 -8.44
C PRO A 156 -0.09 19.85 -9.81
N GLN A 157 0.75 20.20 -10.78
CA GLN A 157 0.80 19.51 -12.07
C GLN A 157 1.81 18.37 -11.97
N LEU A 158 1.32 17.15 -11.74
CA LEU A 158 2.14 15.96 -11.57
C LEU A 158 2.26 15.23 -12.91
N GLU A 159 3.49 15.01 -13.37
CA GLU A 159 3.79 14.37 -14.65
C GLU A 159 4.72 13.18 -14.44
N ILE A 160 4.41 12.05 -15.08
CA ILE A 160 5.34 10.91 -15.16
C ILE A 160 6.43 11.31 -16.17
N VAL A 161 7.66 11.44 -15.68
CA VAL A 161 8.84 11.84 -16.49
C VAL A 161 9.78 10.67 -16.77
N GLY A 162 9.49 9.50 -16.23
CA GLY A 162 10.27 8.29 -16.44
C GLY A 162 9.82 7.14 -15.54
N TRP A 163 10.58 6.05 -15.58
CA TRP A 163 10.30 4.82 -14.84
C TRP A 163 11.59 4.31 -14.23
N ALA A 164 11.54 3.94 -12.95
CA ALA A 164 12.70 3.46 -12.19
C ALA A 164 12.39 2.13 -11.50
N ASP A 165 13.42 1.33 -11.25
CA ASP A 165 13.27 0.15 -10.41
C ASP A 165 12.86 0.56 -9.00
N ARG A 166 12.07 -0.27 -8.32
CA ARG A 166 11.63 -0.01 -6.94
C ARG A 166 12.86 0.09 -6.01
N PRO A 167 13.12 1.24 -5.37
CA PRO A 167 14.19 1.39 -4.40
C PRO A 167 14.01 0.43 -3.21
N ALA A 168 15.11 -0.15 -2.72
CA ALA A 168 15.09 -1.09 -1.60
C ALA A 168 14.49 -0.46 -0.32
N ASP A 169 14.62 0.85 -0.13
CA ASP A 169 14.04 1.57 1.00
C ASP A 169 12.50 1.54 1.00
N LEU A 170 11.86 1.39 -0.17
CA LEU A 170 10.40 1.22 -0.25
C LEU A 170 9.95 -0.21 0.08
N ASN A 171 10.85 -1.20 0.06
CA ASN A 171 10.51 -2.58 0.41
C ASN A 171 10.22 -2.76 1.92
N GLY A 172 10.70 -1.85 2.77
CA GLY A 172 10.35 -1.80 4.19
C GLY A 172 8.94 -1.26 4.49
N SER A 173 8.31 -0.62 3.50
CA SER A 173 6.96 -0.06 3.56
C SER A 173 5.89 -0.94 2.93
N ALA A 174 6.26 -2.11 2.39
CA ALA A 174 5.29 -3.04 1.82
C ALA A 174 4.20 -3.33 2.87
N PRO A 175 2.90 -3.18 2.54
CA PRO A 175 1.86 -3.58 3.46
C PRO A 175 2.11 -5.04 3.83
N ALA A 176 2.08 -5.35 5.12
CA ALA A 176 2.13 -6.73 5.57
C ALA A 176 1.07 -7.48 4.77
N ALA A 177 1.50 -8.36 3.86
CA ALA A 177 0.60 -9.24 3.17
C ALA A 177 -0.21 -9.94 4.26
N THR A 178 -1.51 -9.70 4.30
CA THR A 178 -2.40 -10.56 5.08
C THR A 178 -2.12 -11.95 4.53
N PRO A 179 -1.65 -12.91 5.36
CA PRO A 179 -1.43 -14.26 4.86
C PRO A 179 -2.75 -14.70 4.22
N ALA A 180 -2.72 -14.99 2.92
CA ALA A 180 -3.84 -15.62 2.26
C ALA A 180 -4.20 -16.84 3.10
N ALA A 181 -5.40 -16.84 3.67
CA ALA A 181 -5.87 -17.96 4.46
C ALA A 181 -5.68 -19.23 3.61
N ALA A 182 -4.89 -20.16 4.13
CA ALA A 182 -4.71 -21.46 3.51
C ALA A 182 -6.10 -22.04 3.18
N PRO A 183 -6.30 -22.60 1.97
CA PRO A 183 -7.59 -23.17 1.63
C PRO A 183 -7.97 -24.21 2.68
N ALA A 184 -9.17 -24.05 3.26
CA ALA A 184 -9.71 -25.00 4.22
C ALA A 184 -9.69 -26.41 3.60
N PRO A 185 -9.26 -27.45 4.35
CA PRO A 185 -9.28 -28.81 3.84
C PRO A 185 -10.71 -29.19 3.44
N ALA A 186 -10.86 -29.73 2.23
CA ALA A 186 -12.12 -30.23 1.73
C ALA A 186 -12.70 -31.28 2.70
N PRO A 187 -14.03 -31.31 2.93
CA PRO A 187 -14.64 -32.34 3.77
C PRO A 187 -14.34 -33.73 3.21
N ALA A 188 -13.76 -34.60 4.03
CA ALA A 188 -13.57 -36.00 3.69
C ALA A 188 -14.94 -36.65 3.39
N ALA A 189 -15.07 -37.25 2.21
CA ALA A 189 -16.21 -38.08 1.86
C ALA A 189 -16.36 -39.21 2.89
N LYS A 190 -17.57 -39.37 3.44
CA LYS A 190 -17.90 -40.52 4.29
C LYS A 190 -17.73 -41.79 3.47
N ALA A 191 -16.85 -42.68 3.93
CA ALA A 191 -16.71 -44.01 3.38
C ALA A 191 -18.02 -44.80 3.57
N GLU A 192 -18.50 -45.36 2.47
CA GLU A 192 -19.65 -46.26 2.43
C GLU A 192 -19.29 -47.58 3.15
N HIS A 193 -20.21 -48.05 3.98
CA HIS A 193 -20.02 -49.24 4.82
C HIS A 193 -20.07 -50.49 3.94
N ALA A 194 -18.94 -51.16 3.72
CA ALA A 194 -18.91 -52.48 3.10
C ALA A 194 -19.51 -53.53 4.07
N PRO A 195 -20.30 -54.49 3.57
CA PRO A 195 -20.88 -55.53 4.42
C PRO A 195 -19.81 -56.54 4.89
N PRO A 196 -20.02 -57.20 6.05
CA PRO A 196 -19.05 -58.12 6.63
C PRO A 196 -18.96 -59.45 5.86
N PRO A 197 -17.78 -60.10 5.83
CA PRO A 197 -17.60 -61.39 5.15
C PRO A 197 -18.24 -62.55 5.93
N ALA A 198 -18.92 -63.44 5.19
CA ALA A 198 -19.52 -64.66 5.72
C ALA A 198 -18.45 -65.67 6.21
N ALA A 199 -18.77 -66.34 7.32
CA ALA A 199 -17.90 -67.29 8.00
C ALA A 199 -17.68 -68.59 7.19
N ARG A 200 -16.44 -69.09 7.22
CA ARG A 200 -16.01 -70.41 6.76
C ARG A 200 -16.77 -71.53 7.50
N ALA A 201 -17.32 -72.48 6.76
CA ALA A 201 -17.74 -73.78 7.28
C ALA A 201 -16.57 -74.79 7.19
N PRO A 202 -16.36 -75.66 8.20
CA PRO A 202 -15.35 -76.70 8.15
C PRO A 202 -15.88 -77.97 7.46
N GLU A 203 -15.01 -78.63 6.69
CA GLU A 203 -15.15 -80.03 6.28
C GLU A 203 -15.06 -80.97 7.49
N PRO A 204 -15.73 -82.12 7.44
CA PRO A 204 -14.95 -83.36 7.42
C PRO A 204 -15.49 -84.48 6.53
N ALA A 205 -14.63 -85.49 6.44
CA ALA A 205 -14.50 -86.55 5.46
C ALA A 205 -15.45 -87.78 5.57
N THR A 206 -15.57 -88.43 4.40
CA THR A 206 -15.58 -89.89 4.09
C THR A 206 -16.80 -90.80 4.29
N ALA A 207 -16.96 -91.63 3.23
CA ALA A 207 -17.46 -93.02 3.16
C ALA A 207 -18.97 -93.21 3.33
N ASP A 208 -19.68 -94.12 2.66
CA ASP A 208 -19.57 -95.01 1.49
C ASP A 208 -21.00 -95.60 1.34
N ASP A 209 -21.25 -96.46 0.36
CA ASP A 209 -22.32 -97.49 0.37
C ASP A 209 -23.76 -97.17 -0.11
N VAL A 210 -24.01 -97.61 -1.36
CA VAL A 210 -25.11 -98.42 -1.98
C VAL A 210 -26.62 -98.32 -1.63
N GLU A 211 -27.40 -98.49 -2.74
CA GLU A 211 -28.67 -99.23 -2.92
C GLU A 211 -29.92 -98.80 -2.11
N PHE A 212 -31.15 -98.72 -2.63
CA PHE A 212 -31.87 -99.24 -3.80
C PHE A 212 -32.89 -98.19 -4.29
#